data_AF-A0A0C9YZ38-F1
#
_entry.id   AF-A0A0C9YZ38-F1
#
_cell.length_a   1.000
_cell.length_b   1.000
_cell.length_c   1.000
_cell.angle_alpha   90.00
_cell.angle_beta   90.00
_cell.angle_gamma   90.00
#
_symmetry.space_group_name_H-M   'P 1'
#
loop_
_entity.id
_entity.type
_entity.pdbx_description
1 polymer ?
#
loop_
_entity_poly.entity_id
_entity_poly.type
_entity_poly.pdbx_seq_one_letter_code
_entity_poly.pdbx_strand_id
1 'polypeptide(L)'
;MNRAGTGYKLWKHIAKALQTHSAAIKAALERYNKCALAMQPPHRMLQWEQVIEYAFLANFDLLQDTHEDISKHPWAHPTVCFALDTYFKMCQAKEEIECLNIKICQVITYMCNKERFLRTCEEKINSVHPTLAHQVSQCRKLHSQFNASHLKHLHDIALLLGFSGTIYPGESALKGPGESNSEPTIIIPTCLLAPIQPPPSQIMHRNTLDSIQDLEEEEEAECEAEEASHALQDVLEVSFDLE
;
A
#
# COMPACT_ATOMS: atom_id res chain seq x y z
N MET A 1 -15.54 -10.04 6.39
CA MET A 1 -16.64 -9.26 6.98
C MET A 1 -16.16 -7.82 7.12
N ASN A 2 -16.50 -6.92 6.19
CA ASN A 2 -16.14 -5.50 6.24
C ASN A 2 -17.32 -4.74 6.86
N ARG A 3 -17.19 -4.20 8.06
CA ARG A 3 -18.24 -3.35 8.67
C ARG A 3 -18.24 -1.99 7.96
N ALA A 4 -19.26 -1.73 7.17
CA ALA A 4 -19.52 -0.41 6.61
C ALA A 4 -19.67 0.60 7.77
N GLY A 5 -18.85 1.65 7.81
CA GLY A 5 -18.88 2.69 8.85
C GLY A 5 -17.51 3.04 9.47
N THR A 6 -16.55 2.11 9.49
CA THR A 6 -15.21 2.37 10.07
C THR A 6 -14.44 3.43 9.27
N GLY A 7 -14.60 3.45 7.95
CA GLY A 7 -13.96 4.45 7.08
C GLY A 7 -14.47 5.87 7.37
N TYR A 8 -15.78 6.06 7.53
CA TYR A 8 -16.36 7.39 7.72
C TYR A 8 -15.88 8.06 9.02
N LYS A 9 -15.82 7.32 10.12
CA LYS A 9 -15.28 7.83 11.39
C LYS A 9 -13.80 8.23 11.24
N LEU A 10 -13.00 7.42 10.55
CA LEU A 10 -11.60 7.74 10.26
C LEU A 10 -11.47 9.02 9.42
N TRP A 11 -12.26 9.17 8.36
CA TRP A 11 -12.30 10.38 7.54
C TRP A 11 -12.66 11.63 8.36
N LYS A 12 -13.65 11.53 9.26
CA LYS A 12 -14.03 12.64 10.17
C LYS A 12 -12.88 13.04 11.09
N HIS A 13 -12.14 12.06 11.64
CA HIS A 13 -10.96 12.34 12.46
C HIS A 13 -9.84 13.00 11.67
N ILE A 14 -9.56 12.53 10.44
CA ILE A 14 -8.57 13.15 9.55
C ILE A 14 -8.95 14.60 9.24
N ALA A 15 -10.21 14.85 8.87
CA ALA A 15 -10.71 16.19 8.59
C ALA A 15 -10.56 17.13 9.82
N LYS A 16 -10.96 16.66 11.01
CA LYS A 16 -10.82 17.43 12.25
C LYS A 16 -9.35 17.72 12.59
N ALA A 17 -8.45 16.74 12.39
CA ALA A 17 -7.03 16.91 12.61
C ALA A 17 -6.43 17.96 11.66
N LEU A 18 -6.78 17.91 10.36
CA LEU A 18 -6.35 18.90 9.37
C LEU A 18 -6.84 20.31 9.71
N GLN A 19 -8.11 20.44 10.11
CA GLN A 19 -8.68 21.73 10.52
C GLN A 19 -7.96 22.29 11.76
N THR A 20 -7.75 21.45 12.78
CA THR A 20 -7.03 21.82 14.02
C THR A 20 -5.61 22.26 13.70
N HIS A 21 -4.92 21.53 12.83
CA HIS A 21 -3.56 21.87 12.42
C HIS A 21 -3.53 23.20 11.64
N SER A 22 -4.44 23.42 10.68
CA SER A 22 -4.54 24.70 9.95
C SER A 22 -4.78 25.88 10.89
N ALA A 23 -5.68 25.73 11.87
CA ALA A 23 -5.92 26.76 12.88
C ALA A 23 -4.68 27.05 13.73
N ALA A 24 -3.93 26.01 14.12
CA ALA A 24 -2.68 26.15 14.86
C ALA A 24 -1.61 26.92 14.06
N ILE A 25 -1.46 26.62 12.76
CA ILE A 25 -0.52 27.35 11.87
C ILE A 25 -0.94 28.82 11.75
N LYS A 26 -2.23 29.12 11.55
CA LYS A 26 -2.73 30.51 11.50
C LYS A 26 -2.43 31.27 12.80
N ALA A 27 -2.69 30.66 13.95
CA ALA A 27 -2.39 31.27 15.24
C ALA A 27 -0.87 31.48 15.45
N ALA A 28 -0.04 30.54 15.00
CA ALA A 28 1.42 30.69 15.02
C ALA A 28 1.89 31.84 14.12
N LEU A 29 1.34 31.96 12.92
CA LEU A 29 1.61 33.05 11.97
C LEU A 29 1.26 34.41 12.56
N GLU A 30 0.10 34.55 13.21
CA GLU A 30 -0.30 35.78 13.89
C GLU A 30 0.68 36.16 15.01
N ARG A 31 1.11 35.19 15.83
CA ARG A 31 2.10 35.40 16.89
C ARG A 31 3.44 35.84 16.32
N TYR A 32 3.92 35.17 15.27
CA TYR A 32 5.13 35.56 14.56
C TYR A 32 5.04 37.00 14.06
N ASN A 33 3.95 37.34 13.36
CA ASN A 33 3.75 38.67 12.79
C ASN A 33 3.71 39.77 13.86
N LYS A 34 3.06 39.51 15.02
CA LYS A 34 3.08 40.42 16.17
C LYS A 34 4.50 40.64 16.71
N CYS A 35 5.28 39.56 16.87
CA CYS A 35 6.66 39.65 17.33
C CYS A 35 7.56 40.37 16.30
N ALA A 36 7.42 40.06 15.01
CA ALA A 36 8.20 40.65 13.93
C ALA A 36 8.09 42.18 13.88
N LEU A 37 6.88 42.72 14.13
CA LEU A 37 6.63 44.16 14.23
C LEU A 37 7.24 44.80 15.48
N ALA A 38 7.38 44.04 16.57
CA ALA A 38 7.94 44.52 17.84
C ALA A 38 9.48 44.54 17.86
N MET A 39 10.15 43.92 16.87
CA MET A 39 11.61 43.90 16.78
C MET A 39 12.19 45.23 16.27
N GLN A 40 13.45 45.50 16.62
CA GLN A 40 14.20 46.66 16.13
C GLN A 40 15.48 46.18 15.40
N PRO A 41 15.56 46.35 14.06
CA PRO A 41 14.53 46.89 13.16
C PRO A 41 13.32 45.94 12.98
N PRO A 42 12.16 46.45 12.56
CA PRO A 42 10.99 45.61 12.27
C PRO A 42 11.31 44.56 11.22
N HIS A 43 10.93 43.31 11.47
CA HIS A 43 11.09 42.20 10.52
C HIS A 43 9.91 42.07 9.57
N ARG A 44 10.14 41.37 8.45
CA ARG A 44 9.12 41.11 7.41
C ARG A 44 7.99 40.24 7.97
N MET A 45 6.74 40.70 7.80
CA MET A 45 5.54 39.92 8.06
C MET A 45 5.32 38.86 6.97
N LEU A 46 4.80 37.70 7.37
CA LEU A 46 4.45 36.60 6.48
C LEU A 46 2.94 36.58 6.23
N GLN A 47 2.55 36.34 4.99
CA GLN A 47 1.16 36.11 4.59
C GLN A 47 0.84 34.61 4.60
N TRP A 48 -0.44 34.26 4.72
CA TRP A 48 -0.88 32.86 4.74
C TRP A 48 -0.48 32.10 3.47
N GLU A 49 -0.59 32.76 2.31
CA GLU A 49 -0.23 32.22 1.00
C GLU A 49 1.26 31.86 0.95
N GLN A 50 2.12 32.70 1.53
CA GLN A 50 3.56 32.44 1.61
C GLN A 50 3.85 31.23 2.51
N VAL A 51 3.14 31.09 3.62
CA VAL A 51 3.31 29.92 4.51
C VAL A 51 2.93 28.63 3.78
N ILE A 52 1.87 28.65 2.96
CA ILE A 52 1.49 27.50 2.13
C ILE A 52 2.56 27.22 1.07
N GLU A 53 3.01 28.25 0.34
CA GLU A 53 4.01 28.11 -0.72
C GLU A 53 5.32 27.49 -0.21
N TYR A 54 5.72 27.83 1.02
CA TYR A 54 6.93 27.31 1.65
C TYR A 54 6.70 26.11 2.58
N ALA A 55 5.49 25.55 2.65
CA ALA A 55 5.21 24.41 3.53
C ALA A 55 6.05 23.17 3.21
N PHE A 56 6.46 23.00 1.94
CA PHE A 56 7.40 21.94 1.55
C PHE A 56 8.80 22.12 2.19
N LEU A 57 9.13 23.35 2.57
CA LEU A 57 10.20 23.77 3.49
C LEU A 57 10.35 22.84 4.68
N ALA A 58 9.21 22.63 5.34
CA ALA A 58 9.10 21.89 6.57
C ALA A 58 9.32 20.37 6.40
N ASN A 59 9.35 19.85 5.16
CA ASN A 59 9.68 18.44 4.94
C ASN A 59 11.18 18.15 5.06
N PHE A 60 12.01 19.19 5.21
CA PHE A 60 13.47 19.07 5.30
C PHE A 60 13.95 19.42 6.71
N ASP A 61 13.66 18.56 7.69
CA ASP A 61 14.07 18.73 9.10
C ASP A 61 15.59 18.98 9.25
N LEU A 62 16.40 18.40 8.36
CA LEU A 62 17.86 18.59 8.32
C LEU A 62 18.28 20.06 8.14
N LEU A 63 17.42 20.90 7.56
CA LEU A 63 17.69 22.30 7.29
C LEU A 63 17.23 23.23 8.41
N GLN A 64 16.59 22.71 9.46
CA GLN A 64 16.08 23.51 10.58
C GLN A 64 17.22 24.11 11.43
N ASP A 65 18.35 23.41 11.53
CA ASP A 65 19.46 23.76 12.42
C ASP A 65 20.45 24.78 11.83
N THR A 66 20.34 25.11 10.54
CA THR A 66 21.37 25.94 9.87
C THR A 66 21.28 27.42 10.24
N HIS A 67 20.22 27.88 10.92
CA HIS A 67 19.96 29.31 11.23
C HIS A 67 20.08 30.26 10.03
N GLU A 68 20.16 29.72 8.82
CA GLU A 68 20.28 30.44 7.56
C GLU A 68 18.90 30.59 6.94
N ASP A 69 18.68 31.75 6.31
CA ASP A 69 17.46 32.02 5.58
C ASP A 69 17.47 31.25 4.26
N ILE A 70 17.02 29.98 4.32
CA ILE A 70 17.01 29.07 3.19
C ILE A 70 16.12 29.55 2.03
N SER A 71 15.15 30.43 2.31
CA SER A 71 14.25 31.00 1.29
C SER A 71 14.98 31.79 0.20
N LYS A 72 16.22 32.23 0.48
CA LYS A 72 17.07 32.95 -0.47
C LYS A 72 17.74 32.04 -1.49
N HIS A 73 17.77 30.73 -1.26
CA HIS A 73 18.40 29.83 -2.20
C HIS A 73 17.50 29.59 -3.42
N PRO A 74 18.08 29.50 -4.64
CA PRO A 74 17.31 29.21 -5.85
C PRO A 74 16.51 27.92 -5.76
N TRP A 75 17.02 26.89 -5.08
CA TRP A 75 16.35 25.61 -4.89
C TRP A 75 15.19 25.65 -3.90
N ALA A 76 15.03 26.73 -3.11
CA ALA A 76 13.94 26.91 -2.16
C ALA A 76 12.74 27.66 -2.78
N HIS A 77 12.86 28.12 -4.03
CA HIS A 77 11.76 28.75 -4.74
C HIS A 77 10.80 27.67 -5.26
N PRO A 78 9.48 27.73 -4.94
CA PRO A 78 8.53 26.66 -5.29
C PRO A 78 8.56 26.26 -6.77
N THR A 79 8.62 27.24 -7.67
CA THR A 79 8.73 27.00 -9.12
C THR A 79 9.98 26.23 -9.52
N VAL A 80 11.12 26.52 -8.88
CA VAL A 80 12.39 25.84 -9.17
C VAL A 80 12.37 24.43 -8.58
N CYS A 81 11.84 24.25 -7.36
CA CYS A 81 11.63 22.92 -6.79
C CYS A 81 10.75 22.05 -7.68
N PHE A 82 9.63 22.60 -8.15
CA PHE A 82 8.71 21.89 -9.03
C PHE A 82 9.36 21.52 -10.36
N ALA A 83 10.14 22.44 -10.95
CA ALA A 83 10.88 22.17 -12.18
C ALA A 83 11.94 21.07 -11.97
N LEU A 84 12.67 21.10 -10.84
CA LEU A 84 13.65 20.08 -10.47
C LEU A 84 12.99 18.73 -10.21
N ASP A 85 11.90 18.67 -9.44
CA ASP A 85 11.13 17.45 -9.17
C ASP A 85 10.62 16.83 -10.48
N THR A 86 10.06 17.66 -11.37
CA THR A 86 9.63 17.21 -12.70
C THR A 86 10.79 16.66 -13.52
N TYR A 87 11.93 17.36 -13.54
CA TYR A 87 13.13 16.91 -14.24
C TYR A 87 13.65 15.58 -13.70
N PHE A 88 13.76 15.44 -12.37
CA PHE A 88 14.24 14.21 -11.75
C PHE A 88 13.27 13.05 -11.91
N LYS A 89 11.96 13.30 -11.87
CA LYS A 89 10.94 12.29 -12.23
C LYS A 89 11.08 11.83 -13.67
N MET A 90 11.38 12.73 -14.61
CA MET A 90 11.65 12.35 -16.00
C MET A 90 12.94 11.53 -16.15
N CYS A 91 14.00 11.88 -15.41
CA CYS A 91 15.24 11.10 -15.38
C CYS A 91 15.01 9.70 -14.79
N GLN A 92 14.33 9.64 -13.64
CA GLN A 92 13.98 8.39 -12.97
C GLN A 92 13.07 7.53 -13.83
N ALA A 93 12.09 8.10 -14.53
CA ALA A 93 11.21 7.35 -15.43
C ALA A 93 12.00 6.64 -16.55
N LYS A 94 13.05 7.27 -17.07
CA LYS A 94 13.92 6.65 -18.08
C LYS A 94 14.71 5.47 -17.51
N GLU A 95 15.30 5.65 -16.33
CA GLU A 95 15.99 4.56 -15.61
C GLU A 95 15.03 3.43 -15.21
N GLU A 96 13.82 3.80 -14.80
CA GLU A 96 12.80 2.84 -14.39
C GLU A 96 12.35 1.97 -15.57
N ILE A 97 12.28 2.50 -16.79
CA ILE A 97 12.03 1.70 -18.01
C ILE A 97 13.10 0.61 -18.17
N GLU A 98 14.38 0.97 -18.02
CA GLU A 98 15.49 0.02 -18.10
C GLU A 98 15.42 -1.04 -16.99
N CYS A 99 15.12 -0.61 -15.76
CA CYS A 99 14.94 -1.50 -14.62
C CYS A 99 13.75 -2.46 -14.82
N LEU A 100 12.63 -1.95 -15.36
CA LEU A 100 11.44 -2.73 -15.62
C LEU A 100 11.68 -3.78 -16.70
N ASN A 101 12.45 -3.49 -17.74
CA ASN A 101 12.84 -4.49 -18.74
C ASN A 101 13.53 -5.71 -18.10
N ILE A 102 14.44 -5.47 -17.15
CA ILE A 102 15.12 -6.54 -16.40
C ILE A 102 14.12 -7.29 -15.52
N LYS A 103 13.29 -6.56 -14.76
CA LYS A 103 12.29 -7.16 -13.86
C LYS A 103 11.26 -8.00 -14.62
N ILE A 104 10.79 -7.55 -15.78
CA ILE A 104 9.85 -8.28 -16.65
C ILE A 104 10.46 -9.63 -17.05
N CYS A 105 11.70 -9.63 -17.56
CA CYS A 105 12.39 -10.86 -17.92
C CYS A 105 12.58 -11.79 -16.71
N GLN A 106 12.94 -11.25 -15.53
CA GLN A 106 13.06 -12.03 -14.30
C GLN A 106 11.74 -12.68 -13.87
N VAL A 107 10.63 -11.94 -13.92
CA VAL A 107 9.30 -12.45 -13.55
C VAL A 107 8.87 -13.57 -14.51
N ILE A 108 9.09 -13.41 -15.82
CA ILE A 108 8.79 -14.46 -16.82
C ILE A 108 9.63 -15.71 -16.55
N THR A 109 10.93 -15.52 -16.33
CA THR A 109 11.87 -16.61 -16.00
C THR A 109 11.42 -17.36 -14.75
N TYR A 110 11.04 -16.63 -13.70
CA TYR A 110 10.54 -17.21 -12.46
C TYR A 110 9.27 -18.03 -12.70
N MET A 111 8.27 -17.50 -13.42
CA MET A 111 7.03 -18.21 -13.72
C MET A 111 7.29 -19.51 -14.50
N CYS A 112 8.12 -19.48 -15.54
CA CYS A 112 8.47 -20.65 -16.33
C CYS A 112 9.21 -21.71 -15.49
N ASN A 113 10.19 -21.29 -14.69
CA ASN A 113 10.96 -22.20 -13.84
C ASN A 113 10.07 -22.82 -12.75
N LYS A 114 9.22 -22.02 -12.10
CA LYS A 114 8.29 -22.51 -11.08
C LYS A 114 7.30 -23.51 -11.62
N GLU A 115 6.73 -23.26 -12.80
CA GLU A 115 5.83 -24.20 -13.47
C GLU A 115 6.53 -25.52 -13.78
N ARG A 116 7.75 -25.47 -14.34
CA ARG A 116 8.57 -26.67 -14.60
C ARG A 116 8.85 -27.44 -13.32
N PHE A 117 9.29 -26.74 -12.28
CA PHE A 117 9.61 -27.31 -10.97
C PHE A 117 8.41 -28.05 -10.36
N LEU A 118 7.22 -27.43 -10.38
CA LEU A 118 6.01 -28.04 -9.83
C LEU A 118 5.58 -29.27 -10.63
N ARG A 119 5.72 -29.27 -11.97
CA ARG A 119 5.45 -30.46 -12.79
C ARG A 119 6.40 -31.60 -12.46
N THR A 120 7.69 -31.33 -12.38
CA THR A 120 8.67 -32.36 -11.99
C THR A 120 8.42 -32.89 -10.59
N CYS A 121 7.99 -32.03 -9.64
CA CYS A 121 7.55 -32.50 -8.32
C CYS A 121 6.34 -33.43 -8.40
N GLU A 122 5.31 -33.04 -9.16
CA GLU A 122 4.10 -33.84 -9.37
C GLU A 122 4.45 -35.23 -9.94
N GLU A 123 5.27 -35.28 -10.99
CA GLU A 123 5.73 -36.54 -11.62
C GLU A 123 6.50 -37.44 -10.64
N LYS A 124 7.47 -36.88 -9.91
CA LYS A 124 8.29 -37.63 -8.94
C LYS A 124 7.47 -38.10 -7.74
N ILE A 125 6.52 -37.30 -7.25
CA ILE A 125 5.67 -37.67 -6.09
C ILE A 125 4.59 -38.66 -6.51
N ASN A 126 4.09 -38.62 -7.76
CA ASN A 126 2.99 -39.47 -8.21
C ASN A 126 3.32 -40.96 -8.12
N SER A 127 4.59 -41.35 -8.29
CA SER A 127 5.04 -42.73 -8.14
C SER A 127 5.15 -43.19 -6.68
N VAL A 128 5.27 -42.27 -5.72
CA VAL A 128 5.50 -42.56 -4.29
C VAL A 128 4.23 -42.37 -3.46
N HIS A 129 3.50 -41.28 -3.67
CA HIS A 129 2.32 -40.92 -2.90
C HIS A 129 1.29 -40.14 -3.75
N PRO A 130 0.37 -40.83 -4.45
CA PRO A 130 -0.59 -40.22 -5.38
C PRO A 130 -1.46 -39.11 -4.79
N THR A 131 -1.89 -39.24 -3.53
CA THR A 131 -2.72 -38.23 -2.87
C THR A 131 -1.97 -36.91 -2.66
N LEU A 132 -0.66 -36.97 -2.43
CA LEU A 132 0.18 -35.77 -2.26
C LEU A 132 0.48 -35.14 -3.62
N ALA A 133 0.71 -35.98 -4.65
CA ALA A 133 0.82 -35.49 -6.03
C ALA A 133 -0.44 -34.76 -6.47
N HIS A 134 -1.62 -35.24 -6.06
CA HIS A 134 -2.88 -34.53 -6.31
C HIS A 134 -2.93 -33.14 -5.66
N GLN A 135 -2.47 -33.00 -4.42
CA GLN A 135 -2.37 -31.70 -3.75
C GLN A 135 -1.39 -30.75 -4.45
N VAL A 136 -0.23 -31.26 -4.88
CA VAL A 136 0.73 -30.49 -5.67
C VAL A 136 0.12 -30.06 -7.01
N SER A 137 -0.66 -30.93 -7.65
CA SER A 137 -1.40 -30.63 -8.88
C SER A 137 -2.43 -29.52 -8.69
N GLN A 138 -3.18 -29.53 -7.57
CA GLN A 138 -4.12 -28.45 -7.24
C GLN A 138 -3.39 -27.11 -7.02
N CYS A 139 -2.30 -27.12 -6.26
CA CYS A 139 -1.46 -25.93 -6.04
C CYS A 139 -0.90 -25.37 -7.36
N ARG A 140 -0.40 -26.25 -8.24
CA ARG A 140 0.08 -25.87 -9.58
C ARG A 140 -1.03 -25.25 -10.43
N LYS A 141 -2.25 -25.81 -10.41
CA LYS A 141 -3.40 -25.24 -11.12
C LYS A 141 -3.74 -23.83 -10.65
N LEU A 142 -3.74 -23.60 -9.33
CA LEU A 142 -3.96 -22.27 -8.76
C LEU A 142 -2.89 -21.29 -9.23
N HIS A 143 -1.60 -21.66 -9.16
CA HIS A 143 -0.49 -20.84 -9.65
C HIS A 143 -0.63 -20.54 -11.15
N SER A 144 -1.00 -21.54 -11.97
CA SER A 144 -1.16 -21.38 -13.41
C SER A 144 -2.28 -20.39 -13.78
N GLN A 145 -3.36 -20.33 -13.00
CA GLN A 145 -4.45 -19.36 -13.21
C GLN A 145 -3.95 -17.91 -13.08
N PHE A 146 -3.17 -17.61 -12.03
CA PHE A 146 -2.58 -16.28 -11.86
C PHE A 146 -1.51 -15.99 -12.91
N ASN A 147 -0.66 -16.97 -13.21
CA ASN A 147 0.37 -16.84 -14.24
C ASN A 147 -0.23 -16.49 -15.61
N ALA A 148 -1.40 -17.05 -15.97
CA ALA A 148 -2.08 -16.69 -17.22
C ALA A 148 -2.46 -15.20 -17.28
N SER A 149 -2.97 -14.65 -16.16
CA SER A 149 -3.29 -13.22 -16.06
C SER A 149 -2.03 -12.35 -16.13
N HIS A 150 -0.96 -12.75 -15.45
CA HIS A 150 0.31 -12.03 -15.48
C HIS A 150 0.94 -12.05 -16.87
N LEU A 151 0.97 -13.20 -17.54
CA LEU A 151 1.49 -13.33 -18.90
C LEU A 151 0.70 -12.48 -19.90
N LYS A 152 -0.62 -12.40 -19.75
CA LYS A 152 -1.44 -11.49 -20.56
C LYS A 152 -1.01 -10.03 -20.36
N HIS A 153 -0.87 -9.59 -19.11
CA HIS A 153 -0.47 -8.22 -18.83
C HIS A 153 0.96 -7.91 -19.33
N LEU A 154 1.89 -8.85 -19.20
CA LEU A 154 3.25 -8.71 -19.72
C LEU A 154 3.28 -8.68 -21.25
N HIS A 155 2.39 -9.43 -21.91
CA HIS A 155 2.20 -9.34 -23.36
C HIS A 155 1.64 -7.97 -23.76
N ASP A 156 0.65 -7.45 -23.03
CA ASP A 156 0.10 -6.11 -23.27
C ASP A 156 1.18 -5.02 -23.11
N ILE A 157 2.08 -5.15 -22.12
CA ILE A 157 3.24 -4.27 -21.95
C ILE A 157 4.18 -4.35 -23.15
N ALA A 158 4.43 -5.55 -23.69
CA ALA A 158 5.29 -5.72 -24.86
C ALA A 158 4.71 -5.11 -26.14
N LEU A 159 3.40 -4.85 -26.18
CA LEU A 159 2.73 -4.16 -27.29
C LEU A 159 2.76 -2.63 -27.16
N LEU A 160 3.20 -2.08 -26.02
CA LEU A 160 3.29 -0.63 -25.84
C LEU A 160 4.35 -0.03 -26.78
N LEU A 161 4.01 1.13 -27.35
CA LEU A 161 4.94 1.89 -28.16
C LEU A 161 6.15 2.31 -27.31
N GLY A 162 7.36 1.96 -27.74
CA GLY A 162 8.59 2.27 -27.02
C GLY A 162 9.07 1.19 -26.06
N PHE A 163 8.41 0.02 -26.00
CA PHE A 163 8.95 -1.14 -25.29
C PHE A 163 10.28 -1.59 -25.93
N SER A 164 11.32 -1.69 -25.10
CA SER A 164 12.68 -2.06 -25.50
C SER A 164 13.20 -3.34 -24.84
N GLY A 165 12.40 -3.94 -23.95
CA GLY A 165 12.75 -5.16 -23.23
C GLY A 165 12.49 -6.45 -24.01
N THR A 166 12.62 -7.58 -23.32
CA THR A 166 12.31 -8.90 -23.87
C THR A 166 11.29 -9.63 -23.01
N ILE A 167 10.41 -10.39 -23.67
CA ILE A 167 9.45 -11.29 -23.02
C ILE A 167 9.87 -12.76 -23.08
N TYR A 168 11.09 -13.02 -23.56
CA TYR A 168 11.63 -14.37 -23.58
C TYR A 168 12.17 -14.74 -22.20
N PRO A 169 11.85 -15.93 -21.67
CA PRO A 169 12.45 -16.41 -20.43
C PRO A 169 13.98 -16.45 -20.55
N GLY A 170 14.66 -15.87 -19.57
CA GLY A 170 16.11 -15.99 -19.41
C GLY A 170 16.51 -17.20 -18.58
N GLU A 171 17.76 -17.22 -18.13
CA GLU A 171 18.29 -18.25 -17.22
C GLU A 171 18.37 -17.71 -15.79
N SER A 172 17.83 -18.47 -14.82
CA SER A 172 17.97 -18.11 -13.41
C SER A 172 19.39 -18.43 -12.93
N ALA A 173 20.07 -17.42 -12.39
CA ALA A 173 21.36 -17.57 -11.72
C ALA A 173 21.25 -18.35 -10.40
N LEU A 174 20.09 -18.33 -9.76
CA LEU A 174 19.82 -19.05 -8.51
C LEU A 174 19.48 -20.51 -8.82
N LYS A 175 20.44 -21.40 -8.53
CA LYS A 175 20.35 -22.87 -8.71
C LYS A 175 20.51 -23.65 -7.40
N GLY A 176 20.39 -22.97 -6.26
CA GLY A 176 20.53 -23.60 -4.94
C GLY A 176 19.43 -24.64 -4.64
N PRO A 177 19.61 -25.48 -3.60
CA PRO A 177 18.59 -26.44 -3.18
C PRO A 177 17.27 -25.73 -2.84
N GLY A 178 16.16 -26.17 -3.46
CA GLY A 178 14.83 -25.58 -3.26
C GLY A 178 14.52 -24.39 -4.16
N GLU A 179 15.48 -23.94 -4.98
CA GLU A 179 15.24 -22.91 -5.99
C GLU A 179 14.44 -23.46 -7.17
N SER A 180 13.64 -22.60 -7.81
CA SER A 180 12.73 -23.01 -8.90
C SER A 180 13.47 -23.48 -10.16
N ASN A 181 14.77 -23.18 -10.29
CA ASN A 181 15.63 -23.65 -11.40
C ASN A 181 16.51 -24.86 -11.00
N SER A 182 16.29 -25.44 -9.83
CA SER A 182 17.00 -26.65 -9.36
C SER A 182 16.16 -27.90 -9.59
N GLU A 183 16.81 -29.07 -9.63
CA GLU A 183 16.07 -30.32 -9.62
C GLU A 183 15.42 -30.54 -8.24
N PRO A 184 14.10 -30.82 -8.18
CA PRO A 184 13.44 -31.05 -6.91
C PRO A 184 13.94 -32.35 -6.28
N THR A 185 14.47 -32.23 -5.07
CA THR A 185 14.76 -33.36 -4.17
C THR A 185 13.50 -33.62 -3.34
N ILE A 186 12.86 -34.77 -3.56
CA ILE A 186 11.61 -35.12 -2.89
C ILE A 186 11.93 -35.85 -1.58
N ILE A 187 11.53 -35.27 -0.46
CA ILE A 187 11.62 -35.89 0.87
C ILE A 187 10.20 -36.01 1.40
N ILE A 188 9.67 -37.23 1.42
CA ILE A 188 8.34 -37.51 1.99
C ILE A 188 8.57 -38.04 3.41
N PRO A 189 8.05 -37.37 4.45
CA PRO A 189 8.09 -37.86 5.82
C PRO A 189 7.51 -39.26 5.93
N THR A 190 8.20 -40.15 6.65
CA THR A 190 7.84 -41.57 6.77
C THR A 190 6.43 -41.79 7.34
N CYS A 191 5.93 -40.83 8.15
CA CYS A 191 4.56 -40.85 8.68
C CYS A 191 3.47 -40.78 7.60
N LEU A 192 3.77 -40.20 6.43
CA LEU A 192 2.83 -40.12 5.29
C LEU A 192 2.89 -41.36 4.39
N LEU A 193 3.87 -42.24 4.58
CA LEU A 193 4.02 -43.50 3.83
C LEU A 193 3.37 -44.69 4.56
N ALA A 194 2.93 -44.51 5.80
CA ALA A 194 2.22 -45.54 6.53
C ALA A 194 0.83 -45.77 5.90
N PRO A 195 0.38 -47.02 5.72
CA PRO A 195 -0.99 -47.30 5.29
C PRO A 195 -1.96 -46.63 6.26
N ILE A 196 -2.92 -45.88 5.73
CA ILE A 196 -4.05 -45.36 6.51
C ILE A 196 -4.78 -46.58 7.07
N GLN A 197 -4.49 -46.96 8.31
CA GLN A 197 -5.38 -47.86 9.04
C GLN A 197 -6.69 -47.09 9.23
N PRO A 198 -7.85 -47.69 8.90
CA PRO A 198 -9.13 -47.05 9.19
C PRO A 198 -9.19 -46.77 10.69
N PRO A 199 -9.62 -45.58 11.12
CA PRO A 199 -9.81 -45.32 12.54
C PRO A 199 -10.80 -46.36 13.10
N PRO A 200 -10.54 -46.96 14.27
CA PRO A 200 -11.53 -47.79 14.92
C PRO A 200 -12.78 -46.95 15.11
N SER A 201 -13.92 -47.50 14.71
CA SER A 201 -15.23 -46.87 14.74
C SER A 201 -15.54 -46.32 16.13
N GLN A 202 -15.22 -45.06 16.39
CA GLN A 202 -15.67 -44.38 17.60
C GLN A 202 -17.11 -43.97 17.37
N ILE A 203 -17.98 -44.67 18.09
CA ILE A 203 -19.40 -44.40 18.25
C ILE A 203 -19.56 -42.93 18.66
N MET A 204 -20.21 -42.14 17.80
CA MET A 204 -20.71 -40.81 18.14
C MET A 204 -21.79 -40.94 19.23
N HIS A 205 -21.42 -40.69 20.48
CA HIS A 205 -22.41 -40.29 21.48
C HIS A 205 -22.71 -38.80 21.29
N ARG A 206 -23.83 -38.55 20.61
CA ARG A 206 -24.55 -37.28 20.63
C ARG A 206 -25.05 -37.02 22.05
N ASN A 207 -24.61 -35.89 22.64
CA ASN A 207 -25.17 -35.09 23.76
C ASN A 207 -24.13 -33.95 23.94
N THR A 208 -24.39 -32.65 23.91
CA THR A 208 -25.49 -31.86 24.45
C THR A 208 -25.48 -30.50 23.75
N LEU A 209 -26.64 -30.06 23.28
CA LEU A 209 -26.97 -28.67 23.01
C LEU A 209 -27.43 -28.08 24.36
N ASP A 210 -26.74 -27.08 24.90
CA ASP A 210 -27.35 -25.85 25.43
C ASP A 210 -26.38 -24.97 26.23
N SER A 211 -26.70 -23.68 26.19
CA SER A 211 -26.28 -22.60 27.09
C SER A 211 -24.88 -22.04 26.91
N ILE A 212 -24.77 -20.92 26.15
CA ILE A 212 -24.40 -19.63 26.75
C ILE A 212 -25.23 -18.53 26.07
N GLN A 213 -26.12 -17.95 26.87
CA GLN A 213 -26.89 -16.75 26.61
C GLN A 213 -26.22 -15.59 27.35
N ASP A 214 -26.33 -14.40 26.76
CA ASP A 214 -26.36 -13.07 27.39
C ASP A 214 -25.06 -12.33 27.78
N LEU A 215 -25.28 -10.99 27.84
CA LEU A 215 -24.46 -9.84 28.25
C LEU A 215 -23.82 -9.06 27.09
N GLU A 216 -24.12 -7.79 26.82
CA GLU A 216 -25.03 -6.79 27.40
C GLU A 216 -25.05 -5.59 26.41
N GLU A 217 -26.20 -4.95 26.25
CA GLU A 217 -26.39 -3.68 25.52
C GLU A 217 -25.93 -2.51 26.39
N GLU A 218 -25.22 -1.53 25.82
CA GLU A 218 -25.26 -0.15 26.33
C GLU A 218 -25.56 0.79 25.16
N GLU A 219 -26.69 1.46 25.31
CA GLU A 219 -27.29 2.47 24.46
C GLU A 219 -26.94 3.85 25.05
N GLU A 220 -26.30 4.73 24.29
CA GLU A 220 -26.33 6.17 24.55
C GLU A 220 -26.83 6.87 23.28
N ALA A 221 -28.09 7.27 23.34
CA ALA A 221 -28.71 8.23 22.43
C ALA A 221 -28.91 9.57 23.16
N GLU A 222 -29.15 10.61 22.35
CA GLU A 222 -29.59 11.96 22.71
C GLU A 222 -28.51 13.03 22.86
N CYS A 223 -28.04 13.57 21.72
CA CYS A 223 -27.91 15.02 21.54
C CYS A 223 -27.76 15.44 20.06
N GLU A 224 -28.41 14.76 19.10
CA GLU A 224 -28.29 15.12 17.67
C GLU A 224 -29.68 15.24 17.03
N ALA A 225 -30.35 16.36 17.24
CA ALA A 225 -31.47 16.79 16.39
C ALA A 225 -31.58 18.31 16.26
N GLU A 226 -31.16 19.09 17.26
CA GLU A 226 -31.28 20.57 17.21
C GLU A 226 -30.05 21.29 16.61
N GLU A 227 -28.84 20.71 16.62
CA GLU A 227 -27.65 21.37 16.03
C GLU A 227 -27.63 21.33 14.49
N ALA A 228 -28.29 20.33 13.88
CA ALA A 228 -28.30 20.18 12.43
C ALA A 228 -29.17 21.24 11.72
N SER A 229 -30.22 21.75 12.38
CA SER A 229 -31.04 22.83 11.82
C SER A 229 -30.33 24.18 11.93
N HIS A 230 -29.60 24.43 13.01
CA HIS A 230 -28.85 25.69 13.19
C HIS A 230 -27.64 25.79 12.25
N ALA A 231 -26.89 24.70 12.05
CA ALA A 231 -25.73 24.72 11.15
C ALA A 231 -26.11 24.89 9.67
N LEU A 232 -27.31 24.45 9.26
CA LEU A 232 -27.79 24.68 7.89
C LEU A 232 -28.31 26.11 7.68
N GLN A 233 -28.83 26.76 8.72
CA GLN A 233 -29.29 28.15 8.63
C GLN A 233 -28.10 29.13 8.53
N ASP A 234 -27.02 28.87 9.28
CA ASP A 234 -25.78 29.69 9.22
C ASP A 234 -25.04 29.57 7.87
N VAL A 235 -25.06 28.39 7.24
CA VAL A 235 -24.42 28.18 5.92
C VAL A 235 -25.23 28.84 4.79
N LEU A 236 -26.56 28.94 4.95
CA LEU A 236 -27.44 29.61 3.98
C LEU A 236 -27.38 31.14 4.09
N GLU A 237 -27.20 31.72 5.29
CA GLU A 237 -27.04 33.18 5.42
C GLU A 237 -25.71 33.68 4.85
N VAL A 238 -24.62 32.90 4.95
CA VAL A 238 -23.30 33.28 4.39
C VAL A 238 -23.25 33.22 2.85
N SER A 239 -24.22 32.56 2.21
CA SER A 239 -24.23 32.39 0.74
C SER A 239 -25.13 33.37 -0.02
N PHE A 240 -25.89 34.24 0.66
CA PHE A 240 -26.77 35.23 0.02
C PHE A 240 -26.33 36.70 0.11
N ASP A 241 -25.27 37.04 0.86
CA ASP A 241 -24.71 38.40 0.88
C ASP A 241 -23.53 38.53 -0.10
N LEU A 242 -23.86 38.52 -1.39
CA LEU A 242 -23.01 39.06 -2.46
C LEU A 242 -23.83 40.06 -3.28
N GLU A 243 -23.87 41.30 -2.80
CA GLU A 243 -23.94 42.53 -3.61
C GLU A 243 -23.04 43.61 -3.02
#